data_AF-A0A6A4BWY8-F1
#
_entry.id   AF-A0A6A4BWY8-F1
#
_cell.length_a   1.000
_cell.length_b   1.000
_cell.length_c   1.000
_cell.angle_alpha   90.00
_cell.angle_beta   90.00
_cell.angle_gamma   90.00
#
_symmetry.space_group_name_H-M   'P 1'
#
loop_
_entity.id
_entity.type
_entity.pdbx_description
1 polymer ?
#
loop_
_entity_poly.entity_id
_entity_poly.type
_entity_poly.pdbx_seq_one_letter_code
_entity_poly.pdbx_strand_id
1 'polypeptide(L)'
;MPKTYTIETKLATVAQVKGGRTAAAVATATGVHECTIRKWMVAAAQGGLQSPSRPGPKPFFPDQAERHIYDWVIGRQLLGHPVGRSAIIHKAQEVALLACGRSVGEGG
;
A
#
# COMPACT_ATOMS: atom_id res chain seq x y z
N MET A 1 3.02 -24.11 8.78
CA MET A 1 2.15 -23.17 8.04
C MET A 1 2.23 -21.79 8.70
N PRO A 2 2.32 -20.68 7.94
CA PRO A 2 2.27 -19.35 8.53
C PRO A 2 0.90 -19.14 9.20
N LYS A 3 0.88 -18.75 10.49
CA LYS A 3 -0.36 -18.37 11.18
C LYS A 3 -0.85 -17.04 10.58
N THR A 4 -1.94 -17.09 9.82
CA THR A 4 -2.60 -15.89 9.32
C THR A 4 -3.50 -15.33 10.40
N TYR A 5 -3.15 -14.16 10.93
CA TYR A 5 -3.97 -13.44 11.90
C TYR A 5 -4.85 -12.42 11.18
N THR A 6 -6.16 -12.44 11.45
CA THR A 6 -7.10 -11.45 10.90
C THR A 6 -6.79 -10.06 11.48
N ILE A 7 -7.19 -9.01 10.77
CA ILE A 7 -7.05 -7.62 11.26
C ILE A 7 -7.80 -7.45 12.59
N GLU A 8 -8.98 -8.05 12.73
CA GLU A 8 -9.77 -7.99 13.96
C GLU A 8 -9.00 -8.54 15.17
N THR A 9 -8.37 -9.72 15.02
CA THR A 9 -7.55 -10.30 16.10
C THR A 9 -6.38 -9.39 16.45
N LYS A 10 -5.73 -8.78 15.45
CA LYS A 10 -4.64 -7.82 15.65
C LYS A 10 -5.08 -6.58 16.44
N LEU A 11 -6.20 -5.98 16.04
CA LEU A 11 -6.77 -4.79 16.67
C LEU A 11 -7.22 -5.08 18.10
N ALA A 12 -7.92 -6.20 18.32
CA ALA A 12 -8.36 -6.62 19.65
C ALA A 12 -7.17 -6.86 20.59
N THR A 13 -6.11 -7.50 20.09
CA THR A 13 -4.87 -7.74 20.85
C THR A 13 -4.22 -6.42 21.26
N VAL A 14 -4.08 -5.48 20.33
CA VAL A 14 -3.48 -4.16 20.61
C VAL A 14 -4.38 -3.33 21.54
N ALA A 15 -5.70 -3.41 21.42
CA ALA A 15 -6.63 -2.74 22.33
C ALA A 15 -6.47 -3.27 23.78
N GLN A 16 -6.32 -4.58 23.98
CA GLN A 16 -6.08 -5.15 25.31
C GLN A 16 -4.77 -4.65 25.93
N VAL A 17 -3.70 -4.57 25.15
CA VAL A 17 -2.41 -4.07 25.65
C VAL A 17 -2.46 -2.57 25.94
N LYS A 18 -3.11 -1.78 25.08
CA LYS A 18 -3.36 -0.34 25.34
C LYS A 18 -4.25 -0.11 26.56
N GLY A 19 -5.17 -1.03 26.85
CA GLY A 19 -6.01 -1.04 28.05
C GLY A 19 -5.27 -1.46 29.34
N GLY A 20 -3.94 -1.62 29.30
CA GLY A 20 -3.11 -1.86 30.49
C GLY A 20 -2.78 -3.33 30.76
N ARG A 21 -3.21 -4.27 29.91
CA ARG A 21 -2.75 -5.67 30.03
C ARG A 21 -1.31 -5.80 29.54
N THR A 22 -0.53 -6.64 30.20
CA THR A 22 0.84 -6.95 29.74
C THR A 22 0.81 -7.82 28.48
N ALA A 23 1.81 -7.66 27.62
CA ALA A 23 1.91 -8.46 26.39
C ALA A 23 1.99 -9.98 26.67
N ALA A 24 2.62 -10.37 27.78
CA ALA A 24 2.69 -11.76 28.23
C ALA A 24 1.31 -12.33 28.60
N ALA A 25 0.47 -11.56 29.31
CA ALA A 25 -0.89 -11.98 29.66
C ALA A 25 -1.81 -12.09 28.44
N VAL A 26 -1.61 -11.20 27.45
CA VAL A 26 -2.36 -11.27 26.19
C VAL A 26 -1.87 -12.44 25.34
N ALA A 27 -0.57 -12.77 25.37
CA ALA A 27 0.00 -13.90 24.65
C ALA A 27 -0.57 -15.25 25.12
N THR A 28 -0.67 -15.45 26.43
CA THR A 28 -1.29 -16.65 27.01
C THR A 28 -2.77 -16.75 26.67
N ALA A 29 -3.51 -15.64 26.69
CA ALA A 29 -4.94 -15.63 26.41
C ALA A 29 -5.28 -15.85 24.92
N THR A 30 -4.45 -15.34 24.00
CA THR A 30 -4.73 -15.36 22.54
C THR A 30 -3.96 -16.44 21.78
N GLY A 31 -2.95 -17.06 22.41
CA GLY A 31 -2.02 -17.97 21.73
C GLY A 31 -1.12 -17.27 20.68
N VAL A 32 -1.09 -15.94 20.69
CA VAL A 32 -0.18 -15.12 19.88
C VAL A 32 1.13 -14.93 20.64
N HIS A 33 2.26 -15.19 19.99
CA HIS A 33 3.56 -15.04 20.62
C HIS A 33 3.82 -13.58 21.04
N GLU A 34 4.45 -13.37 22.20
CA GLU A 34 4.66 -12.03 22.77
C GLU A 34 5.41 -11.07 21.82
N CYS A 35 6.47 -11.55 21.14
CA CYS A 35 7.17 -10.75 20.12
C CYS A 35 6.25 -10.24 19.00
N THR A 36 5.27 -11.03 18.59
CA THR A 36 4.29 -10.65 17.56
C THR A 36 3.38 -9.54 18.06
N ILE A 37 2.94 -9.63 19.32
CA ILE A 37 2.13 -8.60 19.98
C ILE A 37 2.91 -7.28 20.06
N ARG A 38 4.19 -7.32 20.48
CA ARG A 38 5.06 -6.13 20.51
C ARG A 38 5.24 -5.52 19.12
N LYS A 39 5.43 -6.35 18.08
CA LYS A 39 5.51 -5.89 16.68
C LYS A 39 4.21 -5.19 16.24
N TRP A 40 3.05 -5.72 16.62
CA TRP A 40 1.76 -5.09 16.33
C TRP A 40 1.56 -3.77 17.08
N MET A 41 2.05 -3.66 18.32
CA MET A 41 2.03 -2.39 19.07
C MET A 41 2.85 -1.31 18.37
N VAL A 42 4.05 -1.65 17.89
CA VAL A 42 4.90 -0.72 17.12
C VAL A 42 4.21 -0.30 15.81
N ALA A 43 3.66 -1.26 15.06
CA ALA A 43 2.94 -0.96 13.82
C ALA A 43 1.70 -0.09 14.06
N ALA A 44 0.97 -0.33 15.15
CA ALA A 44 -0.17 0.49 15.55
C ALA A 44 0.24 1.92 15.97
N ALA A 45 1.43 2.10 16.55
CA ALA A 45 1.97 3.43 16.85
C ALA A 45 2.43 4.19 15.59
N GLN A 46 2.89 3.46 14.56
CA GLN A 46 3.34 4.01 13.28
C GLN A 46 2.21 4.24 12.26
N GLY A 47 0.96 4.10 12.67
CA GLY A 47 -0.19 4.45 11.83
C GLY A 47 -0.88 3.28 11.12
N GLY A 48 -0.63 2.02 11.48
CA GLY A 48 -1.57 0.97 11.03
C GLY A 48 -1.18 -0.49 11.28
N LEU A 49 -2.20 -1.28 11.64
CA LEU A 49 -2.19 -2.74 11.58
C LEU A 49 -2.74 -3.19 10.23
N GLN A 50 -1.86 -3.34 9.26
CA GLN A 50 -2.24 -3.80 7.93
C GLN A 50 -2.55 -5.30 7.94
N SER A 51 -3.49 -5.72 7.09
CA SER A 51 -3.54 -7.11 6.64
C SER A 51 -2.18 -7.51 6.08
N PRO A 52 -1.81 -8.80 6.11
CA PRO A 52 -0.65 -9.26 5.35
C PRO A 52 -0.93 -9.01 3.86
N SER A 53 -0.55 -7.83 3.40
CA SER A 53 -0.52 -7.46 1.99
C SER A 53 0.95 -7.44 1.61
N ARG A 54 1.33 -8.31 0.68
CA ARG A 54 2.65 -8.22 0.06
C ARG A 54 2.64 -6.93 -0.75
N PRO A 55 3.55 -5.97 -0.49
CA PRO A 55 3.67 -4.82 -1.37
C PRO A 55 3.82 -5.31 -2.80
N GLY A 56 3.03 -4.75 -3.72
CA GLY A 56 3.21 -5.01 -5.13
C GLY A 56 4.62 -4.63 -5.58
N PRO A 57 4.99 -4.97 -6.83
CA PRO A 57 6.20 -4.41 -7.43
C PRO A 57 6.23 -2.90 -7.23
N LYS A 58 7.43 -2.35 -6.98
CA LYS A 58 7.60 -0.91 -6.86
C LYS A 58 7.02 -0.26 -8.13
N PRO A 59 6.15 0.77 -8.01
CA PRO A 59 5.65 1.49 -9.17
C PRO A 59 6.80 1.95 -10.05
N PHE A 60 6.63 1.85 -11.37
CA PHE A 60 7.64 2.31 -12.33
C PHE A 60 7.80 3.83 -12.24
N PHE A 61 6.68 4.55 -12.12
CA PHE A 61 6.66 5.99 -12.08
C PHE A 61 6.81 6.51 -10.64
N PRO A 62 7.52 7.64 -10.45
CA PRO A 62 7.38 8.44 -9.24
C PRO A 62 5.95 8.96 -9.08
N ASP A 63 5.49 9.15 -7.85
CA ASP A 63 4.13 9.64 -7.53
C ASP A 63 3.72 10.89 -8.33
N GLN A 64 4.65 11.83 -8.51
CA GLN A 64 4.37 13.07 -9.25
C GLN A 64 4.10 12.80 -10.74
N ALA A 65 4.79 11.85 -11.34
CA ALA A 65 4.61 11.47 -12.74
C ALA A 65 3.27 10.75 -12.94
N GLU A 66 2.88 9.86 -12.02
CA GLU A 66 1.55 9.24 -12.05
C GLU A 66 0.43 10.27 -11.91
N ARG A 67 0.57 11.23 -10.99
CA ARG A 67 -0.39 12.33 -10.83
C ARG A 67 -0.53 13.17 -12.09
N HIS A 68 0.58 13.47 -12.77
CA HIS A 68 0.52 14.21 -14.03
C HIS A 68 -0.29 13.46 -15.10
N ILE A 69 -0.10 12.14 -15.22
CA ILE A 69 -0.88 11.32 -16.17
C ILE A 69 -2.36 11.34 -15.77
N TYR A 70 -2.66 11.21 -14.48
CA TYR A 70 -4.02 11.29 -13.95
C TYR A 70 -4.69 12.62 -14.27
N ASP A 71 -4.07 13.75 -13.92
CA ASP A 71 -4.63 15.09 -14.14
C ASP A 71 -4.88 15.34 -15.63
N TRP A 72 -3.99 14.87 -16.49
CA TRP A 72 -4.16 14.95 -17.94
C TRP A 72 -5.35 14.12 -18.44
N VAL A 73 -5.55 12.90 -17.94
CA VAL A 73 -6.71 12.07 -18.29
C VAL A 73 -8.01 12.77 -17.89
N ILE A 74 -8.08 13.27 -16.65
CA ILE A 74 -9.25 13.97 -16.13
C ILE A 74 -9.54 15.23 -16.95
N GLY A 75 -8.52 16.05 -17.22
CA GLY A 75 -8.68 17.26 -18.03
C GLY A 75 -9.24 16.97 -19.43
N ARG A 76 -8.78 15.90 -20.08
CA ARG A 76 -9.30 15.48 -21.40
C ARG A 76 -10.75 15.04 -21.33
N GLN A 77 -11.11 14.22 -20.33
CA GLN A 77 -12.48 13.75 -20.15
C GLN A 77 -13.45 14.89 -19.86
N LEU A 78 -13.05 15.85 -19.02
CA LEU A 78 -13.85 17.04 -18.71
C LEU A 78 -14.12 17.91 -19.95
N LEU A 79 -13.17 17.97 -20.88
CA LEU A 79 -13.31 18.68 -22.15
C LEU A 79 -14.08 17.87 -23.22
N GLY A 80 -14.63 16.71 -22.87
CA GLY A 80 -15.38 15.85 -23.80
C GLY A 80 -14.49 15.06 -24.77
N HIS A 81 -13.18 14.97 -24.51
CA HIS A 81 -12.25 14.17 -25.30
C HIS A 81 -12.07 12.78 -24.68
N PRO A 82 -12.58 11.70 -25.31
CA PRO A 82 -12.43 10.35 -24.78
C PRO A 82 -10.95 9.93 -24.77
N VAL A 83 -10.51 9.32 -23.68
CA VAL A 83 -9.13 8.84 -23.51
C VAL A 83 -9.10 7.32 -23.48
N GLY A 84 -8.68 6.71 -24.58
CA GLY A 84 -8.49 5.27 -24.71
C GLY A 84 -7.09 4.81 -24.26
N ARG A 85 -6.93 3.48 -24.09
CA ARG A 85 -5.69 2.84 -23.63
C ARG A 85 -4.44 3.32 -24.38
N SER A 86 -4.47 3.36 -25.72
CA SER A 86 -3.32 3.75 -26.53
C SER A 86 -2.86 5.18 -26.25
N ALA A 87 -3.80 6.09 -26.01
CA ALA A 87 -3.48 7.48 -25.68
C ALA A 87 -2.86 7.61 -24.29
N ILE A 88 -3.31 6.79 -23.32
CA ILE A 88 -2.72 6.74 -21.97
C ILE A 88 -1.30 6.20 -22.05
N ILE A 89 -1.06 5.13 -22.83
CA ILE A 89 0.28 4.55 -23.00
C ILE A 89 1.23 5.57 -23.64
N HIS A 90 0.80 6.23 -24.72
CA HIS A 90 1.60 7.27 -25.36
C HIS A 90 1.94 8.40 -24.37
N LYS A 91 0.95 8.86 -23.59
CA LYS A 91 1.19 9.90 -22.59
C LYS A 91 2.14 9.43 -21.49
N ALA A 92 2.00 8.19 -21.05
CA ALA A 92 2.90 7.60 -20.06
C ALA A 92 4.33 7.50 -20.60
N GLN A 93 4.51 7.16 -21.88
CA GLN A 93 5.84 7.14 -22.52
C GLN A 93 6.48 8.53 -22.56
N GLU A 94 5.72 9.57 -22.92
CA GLU A 94 6.20 10.96 -22.86
C GLU A 94 6.63 11.34 -21.43
N VAL A 95 5.77 11.05 -20.45
CA VAL A 95 6.05 11.35 -19.04
C VAL A 95 7.25 10.55 -18.52
N ALA A 96 7.42 9.31 -18.96
CA ALA A 96 8.54 8.45 -18.56
C ALA A 96 9.88 8.98 -19.08
N LEU A 97 9.92 9.43 -20.35
CA LEU A 97 11.10 10.05 -20.93
C LEU A 97 11.50 11.30 -20.14
N LEU A 98 10.53 12.14 -19.78
CA LEU A 98 10.78 13.39 -19.06
C LEU A 98 11.15 13.18 -17.58
N ALA A 99 10.45 12.28 -16.88
CA ALA A 99 10.58 12.11 -15.44
C ALA A 99 11.66 11.08 -15.04
N CYS A 100 11.93 10.10 -15.89
CA CYS A 100 12.75 8.93 -15.56
C CYS A 100 13.92 8.69 -16.54
N GLY A 101 13.97 9.43 -17.67
CA GLY A 101 15.01 9.27 -18.69
C GLY A 101 14.97 7.93 -19.44
N ARG A 102 13.88 7.16 -19.31
CA ARG A 102 13.66 5.87 -19.99
C ARG A 102 12.20 5.76 -20.41
N SER A 103 11.92 5.15 -21.57
CA SER A 103 10.55 4.92 -22.03
C SER A 103 9.92 3.71 -21.32
N VAL A 104 8.59 3.73 -21.17
CA VAL A 104 7.82 2.56 -20.72
C VAL A 104 7.40 1.74 -21.93
N GLY A 105 7.76 0.46 -21.96
CA GLY A 105 7.20 -0.49 -22.94
C GLY A 105 8.15 -1.08 -24.00
N GLU A 106 9.47 -0.97 -23.88
CA GLU A 106 10.39 -1.86 -24.62
C GLU A 106 10.42 -3.25 -23.95
N GLY A 107 9.31 -3.96 -24.01
CA GLY A 107 9.18 -5.34 -23.57
C GLY A 107 8.27 -6.05 -24.54
N GLY A 108 8.87 -6.68 -25.55
CA GLY A 108 8.21 -7.68 -26.39
C GLY A 108 7.97 -8.98 -25.63
#